data_AF-A0A1I5JX51-F1
#
_entry.id   AF-A0A1I5JX51-F1
#
_cell.length_a   1.000
_cell.length_b   1.000
_cell.length_c   1.000
_cell.angle_alpha   90.00
_cell.angle_beta   90.00
_cell.angle_gamma   90.00
#
_symmetry.space_group_name_H-M   'P 1'
#
loop_
_entity.id
_entity.type
_entity.pdbx_description
1 polymer ?
#
loop_
_entity_poly.entity_id
_entity_poly.type
_entity_poly.pdbx_seq_one_letter_code
_entity_poly.pdbx_strand_id
1 'polypeptide(L)'
;MRGSGRRRENSKTLQKAKKTCLLSTESAQGASFDVFVHKMDKISSACADQNFSIAEICVLANVRVRQWYRWRAGQAIPRPSSLRRMERAIAQKAHEAKRAALYDRALSTTAYRMLLARLADVAGLNVALVLADNPQAQDKQSPARAAASRCRQRALYLIVTELNVPLVMAAGVAGISKQAVSKSLRQIEESRDDPAIDHLLDEMAGEIHGGAHG
;
A
#
# COMPACT_ATOMS: atom_id res chain seq x y z
N MET A 1 -27.05 56.59 52.05
CA MET A 1 -28.39 57.20 52.17
C MET A 1 -29.23 56.80 50.97
N ARG A 2 -30.44 56.28 51.21
CA ARG A 2 -31.69 56.30 50.38
C ARG A 2 -31.53 55.91 48.90
N GLY A 3 -32.14 54.87 48.35
CA GLY A 3 -33.50 54.32 48.56
C GLY A 3 -34.17 54.15 47.18
N SER A 4 -35.23 53.35 47.11
CA SER A 4 -36.06 53.02 45.92
C SER A 4 -35.54 51.82 45.10
N GLY A 5 -36.15 50.63 45.09
CA GLY A 5 -37.55 50.27 45.32
C GLY A 5 -38.23 50.03 43.97
N ARG A 6 -38.26 48.78 43.49
CA ARG A 6 -39.21 48.33 42.46
C ARG A 6 -39.55 46.86 42.61
N ARG A 7 -40.74 46.66 43.18
CA ARG A 7 -41.64 45.51 43.04
C ARG A 7 -41.56 44.90 41.64
N ARG A 8 -41.45 43.57 41.57
CA ARG A 8 -41.95 42.81 40.42
C ARG A 8 -42.91 41.73 40.90
N GLU A 9 -44.01 41.70 40.18
CA GLU A 9 -45.28 41.05 40.50
C GLU A 9 -45.23 39.54 40.30
N ASN A 10 -45.99 38.87 41.17
CA ASN A 10 -46.42 37.49 41.04
C ASN A 10 -47.20 37.28 39.73
N SER A 11 -46.63 36.56 38.77
CA SER A 11 -47.40 35.91 37.71
C SER A 11 -47.59 34.43 38.04
N LYS A 12 -48.80 34.12 38.52
CA LYS A 12 -49.30 32.74 38.63
C LYS A 12 -49.56 32.23 37.21
N THR A 13 -48.67 31.42 36.67
CA THR A 13 -48.92 30.67 35.43
C THR A 13 -49.41 29.25 35.75
N LEU A 14 -50.67 29.03 35.39
CA LEU A 14 -51.38 27.76 35.40
C LEU A 14 -50.53 26.61 34.81
N GLN A 15 -50.22 25.62 35.64
CA GLN A 15 -49.68 24.34 35.19
C GLN A 15 -50.75 23.61 34.38
N LYS A 16 -50.65 23.68 33.05
CA LYS A 16 -51.35 22.75 32.16
C LYS A 16 -50.64 21.40 32.26
N ALA A 17 -51.29 20.43 32.90
CA ALA A 17 -50.92 19.03 32.86
C ALA A 17 -50.93 18.56 31.39
N LYS A 18 -49.77 18.53 30.75
CA LYS A 18 -49.58 17.83 29.48
C LYS A 18 -49.67 16.35 29.80
N LYS A 19 -50.74 15.69 29.32
CA LYS A 19 -50.79 14.24 29.16
C LYS A 19 -49.62 13.83 28.27
N THR A 20 -48.51 13.44 28.87
CA THR A 20 -47.49 12.62 28.23
C THR A 20 -48.15 11.30 27.89
N CYS A 21 -48.54 11.13 26.62
CA CYS A 21 -48.58 9.80 26.03
C CYS A 21 -47.20 9.19 26.28
N LEU A 22 -47.16 8.18 27.14
CA LEU A 22 -46.08 7.21 27.21
C LEU A 22 -46.04 6.51 25.85
N LEU A 23 -45.35 7.13 24.89
CA LEU A 23 -44.85 6.44 23.72
C LEU A 23 -43.88 5.39 24.25
N SER A 24 -44.22 4.13 24.01
CA SER A 24 -43.40 2.97 24.34
C SER A 24 -41.95 3.23 23.92
N THR A 25 -41.05 3.27 24.90
CA THR A 25 -39.61 3.49 24.69
C THR A 25 -38.88 2.26 24.14
N GLU A 26 -39.60 1.14 23.96
CA GLU A 26 -38.99 -0.12 23.48
C GLU A 26 -38.58 -0.04 22.00
N SER A 27 -39.28 0.73 21.17
CA SER A 27 -38.98 0.84 19.74
C SER A 27 -37.84 1.84 19.41
N ALA A 28 -37.46 2.73 20.32
CA ALA A 28 -36.37 3.68 20.11
C ALA A 28 -34.97 3.09 20.38
N GLN A 29 -34.87 2.03 21.20
CA GLN A 29 -33.60 1.40 21.53
C GLN A 29 -33.07 0.48 20.41
N GLY A 30 -33.95 -0.16 19.64
CA GLY A 30 -33.57 -1.03 18.52
C GLY A 30 -32.87 -0.28 17.39
N ALA A 31 -33.42 0.86 16.96
CA ALA A 31 -32.87 1.63 15.84
C ALA A 31 -31.45 2.18 16.10
N SER A 32 -31.10 2.49 17.35
CA SER A 32 -29.76 2.96 17.69
C SER A 32 -28.72 1.84 17.65
N PHE A 33 -29.11 0.60 17.90
CA PHE A 33 -28.21 -0.55 17.87
C PHE A 33 -27.85 -0.93 16.43
N ASP A 34 -28.81 -0.84 15.51
CA ASP A 34 -28.62 -1.16 14.09
C ASP A 34 -27.53 -0.30 13.42
N VAL A 35 -27.43 0.98 13.78
CA VAL A 35 -26.38 1.88 13.25
C VAL A 35 -24.99 1.40 13.65
N PHE A 36 -24.83 0.85 14.85
CA PHE A 36 -23.55 0.35 15.31
C PHE A 36 -23.19 -1.00 14.68
N VAL A 37 -24.18 -1.88 14.50
CA VAL A 37 -24.02 -3.15 13.79
C VAL A 37 -23.54 -2.88 12.37
N HIS A 38 -24.23 -2.00 11.62
CA HIS A 38 -23.82 -1.63 10.27
C HIS A 38 -22.39 -1.08 10.22
N LYS A 39 -21.98 -0.24 11.18
CA LYS A 39 -20.61 0.29 11.20
C LYS A 39 -19.57 -0.79 11.47
N MET A 40 -19.88 -1.74 12.35
CA MET A 40 -18.99 -2.86 12.64
C MET A 40 -18.85 -3.81 11.44
N ASP A 41 -19.94 -4.04 10.71
CA ASP A 41 -19.90 -4.81 9.48
C ASP A 41 -19.08 -4.10 8.41
N LYS A 42 -19.26 -2.78 8.24
CA LYS A 42 -18.42 -1.96 7.36
C LYS A 42 -16.93 -2.05 7.70
N ILE A 43 -16.58 -2.00 8.98
CA ILE A 43 -15.20 -2.18 9.44
C ILE A 43 -14.69 -3.58 9.07
N SER A 44 -15.52 -4.62 9.25
CA SER A 44 -15.17 -6.01 8.92
C SER A 44 -14.95 -6.20 7.41
N SER A 45 -15.86 -5.68 6.58
CA SER A 45 -15.73 -5.70 5.13
C SER A 45 -14.49 -4.94 4.66
N ALA A 46 -14.25 -3.72 5.19
CA ALA A 46 -13.08 -2.93 4.82
C ALA A 46 -11.75 -3.59 5.21
N CYS A 47 -11.74 -4.38 6.29
CA CYS A 47 -10.59 -5.21 6.64
C CYS A 47 -10.41 -6.36 5.66
N ALA A 48 -11.49 -7.07 5.31
CA ALA A 48 -11.46 -8.18 4.34
C ALA A 48 -11.01 -7.72 2.95
N ASP A 49 -11.55 -6.61 2.44
CA ASP A 49 -11.21 -6.04 1.13
C ASP A 49 -9.71 -5.70 1.00
N GLN A 50 -9.08 -5.37 2.13
CA GLN A 50 -7.67 -4.98 2.20
C GLN A 50 -6.77 -6.08 2.79
N ASN A 51 -7.32 -7.29 3.03
CA ASN A 51 -6.63 -8.40 3.68
C ASN A 51 -5.99 -8.04 5.04
N PHE A 52 -6.58 -7.11 5.79
CA PHE A 52 -6.15 -6.77 7.14
C PHE A 52 -6.85 -7.66 8.15
N SER A 53 -6.11 -8.10 9.17
CA SER A 53 -6.76 -8.78 10.29
C SER A 53 -7.41 -7.77 11.22
N ILE A 54 -8.58 -8.13 11.76
CA ILE A 54 -9.27 -7.32 12.78
C ILE A 54 -8.39 -7.13 14.03
N ALA A 55 -7.59 -8.14 14.38
CA ALA A 55 -6.69 -8.08 15.52
C ALA A 55 -5.66 -6.95 15.37
N GLU A 56 -5.02 -6.84 14.20
CA GLU A 56 -4.08 -5.74 13.92
C GLU A 56 -4.75 -4.37 13.96
N ILE A 57 -5.94 -4.22 13.36
CA ILE A 57 -6.67 -2.95 13.39
C ILE A 57 -7.09 -2.58 14.81
N CYS A 58 -7.47 -3.56 15.63
CA CYS A 58 -7.74 -3.36 17.04
C CYS A 58 -6.51 -2.82 17.79
N VAL A 59 -5.33 -3.40 17.55
CA VAL A 59 -4.06 -2.92 18.13
C VAL A 59 -3.79 -1.46 17.72
N LEU A 60 -3.84 -1.15 16.42
CA LEU A 60 -3.62 0.20 15.90
C LEU A 60 -4.62 1.23 16.44
N ALA A 61 -5.89 0.83 16.58
CA ALA A 61 -6.94 1.69 17.12
C ALA A 61 -6.92 1.81 18.66
N ASN A 62 -6.03 1.08 19.34
CA ASN A 62 -6.01 0.91 20.78
C ASN A 62 -7.38 0.47 21.32
N VAL A 63 -7.89 -0.64 20.76
CA VAL A 63 -9.09 -1.36 21.16
C VAL A 63 -8.67 -2.79 21.49
N ARG A 64 -9.06 -3.30 22.65
CA ARG A 64 -8.76 -4.69 23.01
C ARG A 64 -9.51 -5.63 22.05
N VAL A 65 -8.83 -6.62 21.49
CA VAL A 65 -9.44 -7.61 20.57
C VAL A 65 -10.66 -8.30 21.21
N ARG A 66 -10.57 -8.69 22.49
CA ARG A 66 -11.72 -9.25 23.23
C ARG A 66 -12.91 -8.29 23.28
N GLN A 67 -12.66 -6.98 23.39
CA GLN A 67 -13.72 -5.97 23.43
C GLN A 67 -14.47 -5.88 22.09
N TRP A 68 -13.75 -6.01 20.97
CA TRP A 68 -14.36 -6.08 19.64
C TRP A 68 -15.35 -7.26 19.51
N TYR A 69 -14.93 -8.46 19.91
CA TYR A 69 -15.81 -9.63 19.87
C TYR A 69 -17.01 -9.52 20.81
N ARG A 70 -16.84 -8.86 21.98
CA ARG A 70 -17.98 -8.55 22.86
C ARG A 70 -18.99 -7.62 22.20
N TRP A 71 -18.53 -6.60 21.46
CA TRP A 71 -19.43 -5.74 20.68
C TRP A 71 -20.16 -6.54 19.60
N ARG A 72 -19.45 -7.42 18.90
CA ARG A 72 -20.03 -8.23 17.82
C ARG A 72 -21.04 -9.26 18.31
N ALA A 73 -20.83 -9.78 19.52
CA ALA A 73 -21.76 -10.70 20.19
C ALA A 73 -22.93 -9.98 20.89
N GLY A 74 -23.04 -8.65 20.78
CA GLY A 74 -24.07 -7.86 21.46
C GLY A 74 -23.91 -7.77 22.98
N GLN A 75 -22.82 -8.28 23.55
CA GLN A 75 -22.54 -8.28 25.00
C GLN A 75 -22.13 -6.89 25.55
N ALA A 76 -21.85 -5.94 24.66
CA ALA A 76 -21.52 -4.58 25.01
C ALA A 76 -21.85 -3.64 23.84
N ILE A 77 -22.22 -2.39 24.14
CA ILE A 77 -22.48 -1.37 23.12
C ILE A 77 -21.15 -0.67 22.76
N PRO A 78 -20.79 -0.59 21.46
CA PRO A 78 -19.58 0.11 21.05
C PRO A 78 -19.69 1.62 21.23
N ARG A 79 -18.59 2.25 21.64
CA ARG A 79 -18.51 3.71 21.68
C ARG A 79 -18.26 4.25 20.27
N PRO A 80 -18.99 5.29 19.80
CA PRO A 80 -18.76 5.89 18.48
C PRO A 80 -17.32 6.37 18.26
N SER A 81 -16.62 6.79 19.32
CA SER A 81 -15.21 7.18 19.25
C SER A 81 -14.27 6.00 19.00
N SER A 82 -14.58 4.81 19.51
CA SER A 82 -13.80 3.60 19.25
C SER A 82 -13.95 3.12 17.81
N LEU A 83 -15.17 3.12 17.27
CA LEU A 83 -15.41 2.76 15.86
C LEU A 83 -14.69 3.73 14.91
N ARG A 84 -14.77 5.05 15.18
CA ARG A 84 -14.01 6.06 14.42
C ARG A 84 -12.49 5.86 14.48
N ARG A 85 -11.94 5.42 15.62
CA ARG A 85 -10.51 5.09 15.73
C ARG A 85 -10.14 3.89 14.86
N MET A 86 -11.00 2.87 14.81
CA MET A 86 -10.79 1.71 13.94
C MET A 86 -10.86 2.08 12.46
N GLU A 87 -11.83 2.89 12.05
CA GLU A 87 -11.91 3.42 10.67
C GLU A 87 -10.63 4.19 10.30
N ARG A 88 -10.13 5.05 11.19
CA ARG A 88 -8.85 5.76 10.99
C ARG A 88 -7.66 4.82 10.92
N ALA A 89 -7.61 3.79 11.76
CA ALA A 89 -6.53 2.80 11.76
C ALA A 89 -6.49 2.03 10.43
N ILE A 90 -7.66 1.66 9.87
CA ILE A 90 -7.74 1.06 8.53
C ILE A 90 -7.18 2.02 7.47
N ALA A 91 -7.64 3.27 7.47
CA ALA A 91 -7.17 4.27 6.50
C ALA A 91 -5.67 4.53 6.61
N GLN A 92 -5.13 4.57 7.83
CA GLN A 92 -3.70 4.72 8.08
C GLN A 92 -2.92 3.53 7.52
N LYS A 93 -3.32 2.29 7.85
CA LYS A 93 -2.65 1.07 7.35
C LYS A 93 -2.70 0.98 5.82
N ALA A 94 -3.83 1.33 5.22
CA ALA A 94 -3.99 1.43 3.77
C ALA A 94 -3.00 2.42 3.15
N HIS A 95 -2.85 3.59 3.76
CA HIS A 95 -1.94 4.63 3.30
C HIS A 95 -0.47 4.21 3.45
N GLU A 96 -0.12 3.57 4.56
CA GLU A 96 1.22 3.02 4.79
C GLU A 96 1.57 1.94 3.76
N ALA A 97 0.66 0.99 3.49
CA ALA A 97 0.84 -0.02 2.45
C ALA A 97 1.03 0.61 1.06
N LYS A 98 0.23 1.63 0.73
CA LYS A 98 0.38 2.37 -0.52
C LYS A 98 1.72 3.10 -0.61
N ARG A 99 2.17 3.73 0.48
CA ARG A 99 3.49 4.38 0.53
C ARG A 99 4.62 3.36 0.35
N ALA A 100 4.58 2.24 1.05
CA ALA A 100 5.56 1.17 0.91
C ALA A 100 5.65 0.70 -0.55
N ALA A 101 4.52 0.43 -1.19
CA ALA A 101 4.49 0.04 -2.61
C ALA A 101 5.08 1.11 -3.55
N LEU A 102 4.90 2.40 -3.26
CA LEU A 102 5.52 3.49 -4.02
C LEU A 102 7.03 3.55 -3.80
N TYR A 103 7.50 3.38 -2.57
CA TYR A 103 8.92 3.32 -2.25
C TYR A 103 9.58 2.10 -2.92
N ASP A 104 8.98 0.91 -2.83
CA ASP A 104 9.48 -0.30 -3.47
C ASP A 104 9.59 -0.13 -4.99
N ARG A 105 8.59 0.49 -5.60
CA ARG A 105 8.62 0.82 -7.03
C ARG A 105 9.72 1.82 -7.36
N ALA A 106 9.90 2.87 -6.58
CA ALA A 106 10.93 3.89 -6.81
C ALA A 106 12.34 3.30 -6.65
N LEU A 107 12.55 2.47 -5.63
CA LEU A 107 13.80 1.77 -5.37
C LEU A 107 14.11 0.81 -6.52
N SER A 108 13.14 -0.02 -6.94
CA SER A 108 13.29 -0.93 -8.07
C SER A 108 13.58 -0.20 -9.39
N THR A 109 12.95 0.97 -9.60
CA THR A 109 13.23 1.82 -10.78
C THR A 109 14.67 2.33 -10.76
N THR A 110 15.14 2.79 -9.60
CA THR A 110 16.49 3.32 -9.43
C THR A 110 17.53 2.21 -9.62
N ALA A 111 17.33 1.06 -8.97
CA ALA A 111 18.21 -0.10 -9.06
C ALA A 111 18.34 -0.59 -10.52
N TYR A 112 17.21 -0.74 -11.23
CA TYR A 112 17.24 -1.12 -12.65
C TYR A 112 18.03 -0.12 -13.51
N ARG A 113 17.82 1.19 -13.31
CA ARG A 113 18.54 2.22 -14.08
C ARG A 113 20.04 2.23 -13.78
N MET A 114 20.43 2.00 -12.53
CA MET A 114 21.84 1.91 -12.13
C MET A 114 22.51 0.68 -12.75
N LEU A 115 21.88 -0.50 -12.67
CA LEU A 115 22.41 -1.71 -13.29
C LEU A 115 22.49 -1.60 -14.82
N LEU A 116 21.47 -1.02 -15.45
CA LEU A 116 21.49 -0.78 -16.89
C LEU A 116 22.61 0.19 -17.29
N ALA A 117 22.83 1.26 -16.51
CA ALA A 117 23.91 2.20 -16.73
C ALA A 117 25.28 1.52 -16.59
N ARG A 118 25.47 0.70 -15.55
CA ARG A 118 26.72 -0.04 -15.32
C ARG A 118 27.00 -1.05 -16.43
N LEU A 119 26.00 -1.83 -16.84
CA LEU A 119 26.14 -2.78 -17.94
C LEU A 119 26.42 -2.09 -19.28
N ALA A 120 25.81 -0.92 -19.52
CA ALA A 120 26.08 -0.13 -20.71
C ALA A 120 27.53 0.41 -20.71
N ASP A 121 28.01 0.88 -19.57
CA ASP A 121 29.39 1.35 -19.37
C ASP A 121 30.41 0.23 -19.63
N VAL A 122 30.21 -0.94 -19.02
CA VAL A 122 31.04 -2.14 -19.26
C VAL A 122 31.03 -2.58 -20.72
N ALA A 123 29.89 -2.43 -21.41
CA ALA A 123 29.76 -2.74 -22.83
C ALA A 123 30.32 -1.64 -23.76
N GLY A 124 30.89 -0.55 -23.22
CA GLY A 124 31.41 0.58 -24.00
C GLY A 124 30.32 1.37 -24.73
N LEU A 125 29.08 1.31 -24.27
CA LEU A 125 27.94 2.02 -24.86
C LEU A 125 27.78 3.39 -24.21
N ASN A 126 27.18 4.33 -24.96
CA ASN A 126 26.77 5.60 -24.39
C ASN A 126 25.59 5.40 -23.43
N VAL A 127 25.86 5.51 -22.12
CA VAL A 127 24.87 5.32 -21.05
C VAL A 127 23.64 6.19 -21.23
N ALA A 128 23.81 7.46 -21.59
CA ALA A 128 22.70 8.40 -21.76
C ALA A 128 21.76 7.96 -22.88
N LEU A 129 22.30 7.46 -24.00
CA LEU A 129 21.50 6.92 -25.10
C LEU A 129 20.78 5.62 -24.70
N VAL A 130 21.45 4.71 -23.98
CA VAL A 130 20.82 3.45 -23.52
C VAL A 130 19.65 3.72 -22.56
N LEU A 131 19.82 4.68 -21.64
CA LEU A 131 18.78 5.07 -20.68
C LEU A 131 17.61 5.83 -21.31
N ALA A 132 17.84 6.51 -22.44
CA ALA A 132 16.82 7.25 -23.18
C ALA A 132 16.11 6.39 -24.25
N ASP A 133 16.71 5.26 -24.65
CA ASP A 133 16.17 4.41 -25.71
C ASP A 133 14.86 3.73 -25.28
N ASN A 134 13.88 3.72 -26.20
CA ASN A 134 12.59 3.10 -25.97
C ASN A 134 12.70 1.58 -26.20
N PRO A 135 12.49 0.73 -25.18
CA PRO A 135 12.62 -0.72 -25.30
C PRO A 135 11.58 -1.36 -26.23
N GLN A 136 10.51 -0.65 -26.58
CA GLN A 136 9.48 -1.13 -27.51
C GLN A 136 9.76 -0.76 -28.97
N ALA A 137 10.73 0.10 -29.25
CA ALA A 137 11.06 0.50 -30.61
C ALA A 137 11.65 -0.70 -31.39
N GLN A 138 10.97 -1.10 -32.46
CA GLN A 138 11.38 -2.24 -33.29
C GLN A 138 12.36 -1.81 -34.39
N ASP A 139 13.57 -1.47 -34.00
CA ASP A 139 14.67 -1.32 -34.96
C ASP A 139 15.70 -2.41 -34.72
N LYS A 140 15.52 -3.51 -35.46
CA LYS A 140 16.32 -4.73 -35.32
C LYS A 140 17.66 -4.66 -36.05
N GLN A 141 17.88 -3.63 -36.88
CA GLN A 141 19.06 -3.56 -37.74
C GLN A 141 20.22 -2.78 -37.11
N SER A 142 19.96 -1.96 -36.09
CA SER A 142 21.01 -1.21 -35.40
C SER A 142 21.81 -2.08 -34.41
N PRO A 143 23.13 -2.28 -34.62
CA PRO A 143 23.97 -3.03 -33.69
C PRO A 143 24.02 -2.42 -32.29
N ALA A 144 24.01 -1.08 -32.21
CA ALA A 144 24.01 -0.36 -30.94
C ALA A 144 22.72 -0.63 -30.14
N ARG A 145 21.56 -0.70 -30.81
CA ARG A 145 20.29 -1.07 -30.17
C ARG A 145 20.25 -2.52 -29.74
N ALA A 146 20.83 -3.42 -30.52
CA ALA A 146 20.96 -4.83 -30.13
C ALA A 146 21.81 -4.98 -28.86
N ALA A 147 22.94 -4.27 -28.77
CA ALA A 147 23.79 -4.25 -27.58
C ALA A 147 23.06 -3.63 -26.36
N ALA A 148 22.36 -2.50 -26.54
CA ALA A 148 21.54 -1.89 -25.50
C ALA A 148 20.42 -2.84 -25.01
N SER A 149 19.80 -3.58 -25.93
CA SER A 149 18.79 -4.59 -25.61
C SER A 149 19.36 -5.70 -24.72
N ARG A 150 20.56 -6.23 -25.04
CA ARG A 150 21.24 -7.21 -24.20
C ARG A 150 21.52 -6.67 -22.79
N CYS A 151 21.96 -5.41 -22.69
CA CYS A 151 22.17 -4.76 -21.39
C CYS A 151 20.87 -4.69 -20.59
N ARG A 152 19.74 -4.34 -21.22
CA ARG A 152 18.41 -4.34 -20.58
C ARG A 152 17.98 -5.72 -20.10
N GLN A 153 18.20 -6.76 -20.92
CA GLN A 153 17.86 -8.14 -20.54
C GLN A 153 18.66 -8.61 -19.33
N ARG A 154 19.97 -8.32 -19.29
CA ARG A 154 20.85 -8.63 -18.16
C ARG A 154 20.49 -7.83 -16.90
N ALA A 155 20.19 -6.54 -17.04
CA ALA A 155 19.71 -5.73 -15.92
C ALA A 155 18.39 -6.26 -15.36
N LEU A 156 17.46 -6.67 -16.22
CA LEU A 156 16.21 -7.33 -15.83
C LEU A 156 16.43 -8.64 -15.10
N TYR A 157 17.39 -9.44 -15.56
CA TYR A 157 17.78 -10.69 -14.90
C TYR A 157 18.24 -10.41 -13.47
N LEU A 158 19.23 -9.53 -13.30
CA LEU A 158 19.83 -9.19 -12.01
C LEU A 158 18.83 -8.61 -11.01
N ILE A 159 17.91 -7.71 -11.42
CA ILE A 159 16.91 -7.19 -10.47
C ILE A 159 15.95 -8.29 -9.99
N VAL A 160 15.67 -9.29 -10.83
CA VAL A 160 14.75 -10.37 -10.46
C VAL A 160 15.47 -11.41 -9.59
N THR A 161 16.68 -11.81 -9.94
CA THR A 161 17.42 -12.87 -9.24
C THR A 161 18.11 -12.36 -7.97
N GLU A 162 18.79 -11.22 -8.05
CA GLU A 162 19.62 -10.72 -6.94
C GLU A 162 18.84 -9.84 -5.98
N LEU A 163 17.92 -9.02 -6.50
CA LEU A 163 17.15 -8.07 -5.70
C LEU A 163 15.73 -8.56 -5.37
N ASN A 164 15.36 -9.77 -5.80
CA ASN A 164 14.04 -10.37 -5.57
C ASN A 164 12.87 -9.49 -6.05
N VAL A 165 13.08 -8.66 -7.08
CA VAL A 165 12.02 -7.79 -7.61
C VAL A 165 10.97 -8.65 -8.32
N PRO A 166 9.67 -8.56 -7.95
CA PRO A 166 8.63 -9.35 -8.61
C PRO A 166 8.53 -9.04 -10.11
N LEU A 167 8.30 -10.07 -10.94
CA LEU A 167 8.22 -9.94 -12.41
C LEU A 167 7.26 -8.84 -12.90
N VAL A 168 6.14 -8.63 -12.22
CA VAL A 168 5.16 -7.59 -12.55
C VAL A 168 5.74 -6.20 -12.33
N MET A 169 6.51 -6.03 -11.26
CA MET A 169 7.19 -4.76 -10.95
C MET A 169 8.34 -4.52 -11.93
N ALA A 170 9.17 -5.54 -12.19
CA ALA A 170 10.25 -5.48 -13.17
C ALA A 170 9.74 -5.08 -14.57
N ALA A 171 8.62 -5.66 -15.02
CA ALA A 171 7.96 -5.30 -16.27
C ALA A 171 7.55 -3.82 -16.30
N GLY A 172 6.95 -3.34 -15.21
CA GLY A 172 6.55 -1.93 -15.06
C GLY A 172 7.71 -0.95 -15.06
N VAL A 173 8.85 -1.34 -14.46
CA VAL A 173 10.09 -0.54 -14.44
C VAL A 173 10.74 -0.49 -15.81
N ALA A 174 10.80 -1.62 -16.52
CA ALA A 174 11.41 -1.71 -17.84
C ALA A 174 10.49 -1.25 -18.99
N GLY A 175 9.22 -0.94 -18.73
CA GLY A 175 8.28 -0.50 -19.76
C GLY A 175 7.90 -1.58 -20.78
N ILE A 176 7.95 -2.85 -20.37
CA ILE A 176 7.63 -4.01 -21.24
C ILE A 176 6.58 -4.92 -20.59
N SER A 177 6.09 -5.91 -21.33
CA SER A 177 5.11 -6.86 -20.78
C SER A 177 5.76 -7.88 -19.86
N LYS A 178 4.99 -8.45 -18.92
CA LYS A 178 5.46 -9.55 -18.04
C LYS A 178 5.97 -10.76 -18.85
N GLN A 179 5.30 -11.08 -19.96
CA GLN A 179 5.72 -12.16 -20.85
C GLN A 179 7.06 -11.86 -21.52
N ALA A 180 7.31 -10.61 -21.90
CA ALA A 180 8.60 -10.19 -22.45
C ALA A 180 9.72 -10.33 -21.41
N VAL A 181 9.48 -9.93 -20.15
CA VAL A 181 10.43 -10.17 -19.03
C VAL A 181 10.71 -11.67 -18.90
N SER A 182 9.68 -12.50 -18.79
CA SER A 182 9.83 -13.95 -18.66
C SER A 182 10.65 -14.56 -19.80
N LYS A 183 10.44 -14.09 -21.03
CA LYS A 183 11.21 -14.53 -22.19
C LYS A 183 12.67 -14.07 -22.10
N SER A 184 12.92 -12.82 -21.70
CA SER A 184 14.27 -12.29 -21.53
C SER A 184 15.07 -13.04 -20.47
N LEU A 185 14.47 -13.38 -19.33
CA LEU A 185 15.12 -14.18 -18.29
C LEU A 185 15.54 -15.55 -18.82
N ARG A 186 14.64 -16.25 -19.51
CA ARG A 186 14.94 -17.54 -20.15
C ARG A 186 16.08 -17.42 -21.17
N GLN A 187 16.08 -16.37 -21.99
CA GLN A 187 17.15 -16.12 -22.96
C GLN A 187 18.51 -15.87 -22.29
N ILE A 188 18.52 -15.20 -21.13
CA ILE A 188 19.75 -15.00 -20.37
C ILE A 188 20.24 -16.34 -19.81
N GLU A 189 19.36 -17.13 -19.19
CA GLU A 189 19.72 -18.47 -18.68
C GLU A 189 20.29 -19.37 -19.79
N GLU A 190 19.64 -19.40 -20.97
CA GLU A 190 20.15 -20.12 -22.13
C GLU A 190 21.51 -19.58 -22.64
N SER A 191 21.83 -18.31 -22.35
CA SER A 191 23.12 -17.70 -22.72
C SER A 191 24.22 -17.85 -21.67
N ARG A 192 23.91 -18.36 -20.46
CA ARG A 192 24.91 -18.59 -19.41
C ARG A 192 25.85 -19.75 -19.71
N ASP A 193 25.54 -20.57 -20.71
CA ASP A 193 26.48 -21.54 -21.27
C ASP A 193 27.74 -20.87 -21.86
N ASP A 194 27.69 -19.56 -22.15
CA ASP A 194 28.87 -18.75 -22.48
C ASP A 194 29.57 -18.27 -21.19
N PRO A 195 30.80 -18.73 -20.91
CA PRO A 195 31.53 -18.35 -19.70
C PRO A 195 31.73 -16.84 -19.54
N ALA A 196 31.83 -16.09 -20.65
CA ALA A 196 32.01 -14.64 -20.57
C ALA A 196 30.74 -13.93 -20.08
N ILE A 197 29.56 -14.47 -20.40
CA ILE A 197 28.29 -13.94 -19.94
C ILE A 197 28.08 -14.31 -18.47
N ASP A 198 28.36 -15.57 -18.11
CA ASP A 198 28.22 -16.06 -16.75
C ASP A 198 29.10 -15.28 -15.77
N HIS A 199 30.39 -15.13 -16.08
CA HIS A 199 31.31 -14.33 -15.28
C HIS A 199 30.88 -12.87 -15.13
N LEU A 200 30.38 -12.24 -16.19
CA LEU A 200 29.88 -10.87 -16.12
C LEU A 200 28.67 -10.75 -15.17
N LEU A 201 27.75 -11.71 -15.21
CA LEU A 201 26.57 -11.70 -14.33
C LEU A 201 26.98 -11.92 -12.87
N ASP A 202 27.91 -12.84 -12.62
CA ASP A 202 28.46 -13.09 -11.28
C ASP A 202 29.22 -11.88 -10.73
N GLU A 203 30.02 -11.20 -11.55
CA GLU A 203 30.70 -9.96 -11.16
C GLU A 203 29.70 -8.88 -10.76
N MET A 204 28.67 -8.65 -11.58
CA MET A 204 27.63 -7.68 -11.29
C MET A 204 26.81 -8.06 -10.04
N ALA A 205 26.54 -9.35 -9.82
CA ALA A 205 25.91 -9.83 -8.59
C ALA A 205 26.81 -9.57 -7.37
N GLY A 206 28.12 -9.79 -7.50
CA GLY A 206 29.11 -9.43 -6.48
C GLY A 206 29.10 -7.94 -6.14
N GLU A 207 29.02 -7.06 -7.14
CA GLU A 207 28.88 -5.61 -6.93
C GLU A 207 27.60 -5.25 -6.16
N ILE A 208 26.46 -5.90 -6.48
CA ILE A 208 25.18 -5.68 -5.79
C ILE A 208 25.25 -6.01 -4.31
N HIS A 209 25.92 -7.12 -3.94
CA HIS A 209 26.03 -7.58 -2.55
C HIS A 209 27.17 -6.93 -1.77
N GLY A 210 27.87 -5.94 -2.36
CA GLY A 210 28.89 -5.15 -1.68
C GLY A 210 30.31 -5.72 -1.75
N GLY A 211 30.59 -6.62 -2.69
CA GLY A 211 31.93 -7.04 -3.08
C GLY A 211 32.77 -7.66 -1.95
N ALA A 212 32.59 -8.96 -1.70
CA ALA A 212 33.57 -9.77 -0.99
C ALA A 212 34.29 -10.72 -1.98
N HIS A 213 35.03 -10.15 -2.91
CA HIS A 213 36.04 -10.88 -3.67
C HIS A 213 37.39 -10.20 -3.42
N GLY A 214 38.05 -10.66 -2.36
CA GLY A 214 39.51 -10.66 -2.25
C GLY A 214 40.05 -11.98 -2.77
#